data_AF-A0A011NF20-F1
#
_entry.id   AF-A0A011NF20-F1
#
_cell.length_a   1.000
_cell.length_b   1.000
_cell.length_c   1.000
_cell.angle_alpha   90.00
_cell.angle_beta   90.00
_cell.angle_gamma   90.00
#
_symmetry.space_group_name_H-M   'P 1'
#
loop_
_entity.id
_entity.type
_entity.pdbx_description
1 polymer ?
#
loop_
_entity_poly.entity_id
_entity_poly.type
_entity_poly.pdbx_seq_one_letter_code
_entity_poly.pdbx_strand_id
1 'polypeptide(L)' 'MPAHEKINYVEFPARDLAASKSFLHAACGWTFVDYGRDYAAVVM' A
#
# COMPACT_ATOMS: atom_id res chain seq x y z
N MET A 1 -4.01 -23.56 17.23
CA MET A 1 -4.41 -23.66 15.81
C MET A 1 -3.68 -22.54 15.08
N PRO A 2 -2.94 -22.80 13.98
CA PRO A 2 -2.42 -21.70 13.18
C PRO A 2 -3.63 -20.94 12.61
N ALA A 3 -3.64 -19.62 12.75
CA ALA A 3 -4.66 -18.80 12.10
C ALA A 3 -4.50 -18.97 10.59
N HIS A 4 -5.44 -19.67 9.94
CA HIS A 4 -5.52 -19.79 8.50
C HIS A 4 -5.89 -18.41 7.91
N GLU A 5 -5.55 -18.13 6.64
CA GLU A 5 -5.97 -16.94 5.88
C GLU A 5 -5.25 -15.60 6.14
N LYS A 6 -4.08 -15.59 6.80
CA LYS A 6 -3.27 -14.37 6.88
C LYS A 6 -2.65 -14.00 5.52
N ILE A 7 -2.91 -12.79 5.06
CA ILE A 7 -2.23 -12.18 3.91
C ILE A 7 -0.87 -11.67 4.39
N ASN A 8 0.21 -12.26 3.85
CA ASN A 8 1.57 -11.86 4.20
C ASN A 8 2.06 -10.65 3.38
N TYR A 9 1.55 -10.49 2.16
CA TYR A 9 1.98 -9.44 1.24
C TYR A 9 0.92 -9.17 0.18
N VAL A 10 0.80 -7.91 -0.23
CA VAL A 10 -0.05 -7.48 -1.33
C VAL A 10 0.61 -6.33 -2.08
N GLU A 11 0.57 -6.39 -3.40
CA GLU A 11 1.03 -5.32 -4.29
C GLU A 11 -0.10 -4.91 -5.23
N PHE A 12 -0.17 -3.62 -5.52
CA PHE A 12 -1.13 -3.06 -6.45
C PHE A 12 -0.39 -2.31 -7.56
N PRO A 13 -0.65 -2.62 -8.85
CA PRO A 13 -0.14 -1.78 -9.93
C PRO A 13 -0.84 -0.43 -9.89
N ALA A 14 -0.06 0.65 -9.87
CA ALA A 14 -0.57 2.02 -9.88
C ALA A 14 -0.13 2.73 -11.17
N ARG A 15 -1.10 3.25 -11.92
CA ARG A 15 -0.81 4.12 -13.08
C ARG A 15 -0.34 5.51 -12.64
N ASP A 16 -0.88 5.99 -11.51
CA ASP A 16 -0.50 7.26 -10.88
C ASP A 16 -0.31 7.02 -9.39
N LEU A 17 0.96 6.94 -8.98
CA LEU A 17 1.36 6.65 -7.61
C LEU A 17 0.92 7.75 -6.63
N ALA A 18 0.95 9.01 -7.05
CA ALA A 18 0.55 10.12 -6.20
C ALA A 18 -0.96 10.10 -5.93
N ALA A 19 -1.76 9.90 -6.98
CA ALA A 19 -3.21 9.78 -6.84
C ALA A 19 -3.61 8.56 -5.99
N SER A 20 -2.98 7.40 -6.22
CA SER A 20 -3.25 6.18 -5.44
C SER A 20 -2.92 6.35 -3.96
N LYS A 21 -1.76 6.93 -3.62
CA LYS A 21 -1.39 7.21 -2.21
C LYS A 21 -2.38 8.15 -1.54
N SER A 22 -2.78 9.23 -2.22
CA SER A 22 -3.75 10.19 -1.68
C SER A 22 -5.11 9.54 -1.40
N PHE A 23 -5.62 8.75 -2.35
CA PHE A 23 -6.87 8.02 -2.18
C PHE A 23 -6.81 7.03 -1.01
N LEU A 24 -5.78 6.17 -0.96
CA LEU A 24 -5.65 5.15 0.09
C LEU A 24 -5.38 5.74 1.47
N HIS A 25 -4.65 6.86 1.56
CA HIS A 25 -4.53 7.62 2.80
C HIS A 25 -5.90 8.16 3.25
N ALA A 26 -6.69 8.74 2.35
CA ALA A 26 -8.00 9.29 2.71
C ALA A 26 -9.04 8.21 3.04
N ALA A 27 -9.05 7.10 2.30
CA ALA A 27 -10.05 6.03 2.44
C ALA A 27 -9.71 5.05 3.57
N CYS A 28 -8.42 4.76 3.77
CA CYS A 28 -7.96 3.71 4.68
C CYS A 28 -7.03 4.21 5.79
N GLY A 29 -6.61 5.47 5.78
CA GLY A 29 -5.64 6.01 6.75
C GLY A 29 -4.22 5.48 6.56
N TRP A 30 -3.91 4.89 5.39
CA TRP A 30 -2.62 4.26 5.13
C TRP A 30 -1.50 5.27 4.94
N THR A 31 -0.33 4.94 5.46
CA THR A 31 0.89 5.73 5.27
C THR A 31 1.87 5.02 4.35
N PHE A 32 2.72 5.79 3.68
CA PHE A 32 3.57 5.27 2.61
C PHE A 32 5.02 5.76 2.75
N VAL A 33 5.96 4.87 2.41
CA VAL A 33 7.38 5.20 2.23
C VAL A 33 7.72 5.06 0.75
N ASP A 34 8.31 6.11 0.18
CA ASP A 34 8.76 6.13 -1.21
C ASP A 34 10.19 5.59 -1.33
N TYR A 35 10.41 4.65 -2.26
CA TYR A 35 11.76 4.12 -2.57
C TYR A 35 12.25 4.53 -3.97
N GLY A 36 11.57 5.50 -4.58
CA GLY A 36 11.86 5.99 -5.92
C GLY A 36 10.64 6.65 -6.52
N ARG A 37 10.72 6.98 -7.81
CA ARG A 37 9.60 7.61 -8.53
C ARG A 37 8.44 6.64 -8.77
N ASP A 38 8.76 5.36 -8.93
CA ASP A 38 7.83 4.35 -9.45
C ASP A 38 7.45 3.28 -8.41
N TYR A 39 7.87 3.43 -7.15
CA TYR A 39 7.56 2.47 -6.10
C TYR A 39 7.43 3.11 -4.72
N ALA A 40 6.36 2.74 -4.02
CA ALA A 40 6.10 3.06 -2.63
C ALA A 40 5.55 1.83 -1.92
N ALA A 41 5.95 1.63 -0.66
CA ALA A 41 5.36 0.60 0.20
C ALA A 41 4.40 1.24 1.19
N VAL A 42 3.29 0.55 1.47
CA VAL A 42 2.45 0.87 2.62
C VAL A 42 3.21 0.49 3.88
N VAL A 43 3.25 1.40 4.84
CA VAL A 43 3.73 1.14 6.20
C VAL A 43 2.55 1.32 7.15
N MET A 44 2.35 0.30 7.99
CA MET A 44 1.29 0.22 8.99
C MET A 44 1.78 0.75 10.33
#